data_AF-A0A7S1SAB2-F1
#
_entry.id   AF-A0A7S1SAB2-F1
#
_cell.length_a   1.000
_cell.length_b   1.000
_cell.length_c   1.000
_cell.angle_alpha   90.00
_cell.angle_beta   90.00
_cell.angle_gamma   90.00
#
_symmetry.space_group_name_H-M   'P 1'
#
loop_
_entity.id
_entity.type
_entity.pdbx_description
1 polymer ?
#
loop_
_entity_poly.entity_id
_entity_poly.type
_entity_poly.pdbx_seq_one_letter_code
_entity_poly.pdbx_strand_id
1 'polypeptide(L)'
;RVSSSETATSGGSSKTPAVGGRAADVEVSISRPEKRVLKGIAYTPMPLQEVTSHLPLDDFATERTAALWGPKGRGDLATMRSLGATVVRLYGNDIDDDHKPFLDEAQ
;
A
#
# COMPACT_ATOMS: atom_id res chain seq x y z
N ARG A 1 36.05 49.28 -26.08
CA ARG A 1 37.29 49.62 -26.83
C ARG A 1 38.09 48.33 -26.93
N VAL A 2 38.38 47.88 -28.15
CA VAL A 2 39.39 46.85 -28.54
C VAL A 2 39.05 45.42 -28.06
N SER A 3 38.47 44.50 -28.84
CA SER A 3 38.90 43.83 -30.09
C SER A 3 40.25 43.14 -29.98
N SER A 4 40.28 41.80 -29.97
CA SER A 4 41.28 41.00 -30.70
C SER A 4 40.82 39.56 -30.82
N SER A 5 40.53 39.19 -32.06
CA SER A 5 40.42 37.85 -32.63
C SER A 5 41.78 37.20 -32.78
N GLU A 6 41.89 35.88 -32.58
CA GLU A 6 42.86 35.06 -33.34
C GLU A 6 42.27 33.70 -33.69
N THR A 7 42.38 33.39 -34.98
CA THR A 7 42.00 32.17 -35.69
C THR A 7 43.16 31.19 -35.74
N ALA A 8 42.89 29.89 -35.63
CA ALA A 8 43.76 28.85 -36.17
C ALA A 8 42.93 27.73 -36.81
N THR A 9 43.06 27.62 -38.13
CA THR A 9 42.53 26.54 -38.98
C THR A 9 43.63 25.53 -39.25
N SER A 10 43.34 24.24 -39.18
CA SER A 10 44.02 23.09 -39.84
C SER A 10 43.69 21.83 -39.04
N GLY A 11 43.14 20.72 -39.53
CA GLY A 11 42.89 20.19 -40.86
C GLY A 11 42.51 18.71 -40.68
N GLY A 12 42.02 18.05 -41.74
CA GLY A 12 41.97 16.57 -41.79
C GLY A 12 40.58 15.95 -41.86
N SER A 13 40.14 15.71 -43.10
CA SER A 13 38.93 14.98 -43.48
C SER A 13 39.08 13.48 -43.23
N SER A 14 38.07 12.85 -42.62
CA SER A 14 37.67 11.49 -43.04
C SER A 14 36.16 11.34 -42.87
N LYS A 15 35.52 10.92 -43.95
CA LYS A 15 34.07 10.82 -44.12
C LYS A 15 33.69 9.35 -43.97
N THR A 16 32.71 9.03 -43.14
CA THR A 16 31.85 7.83 -43.31
C THR A 16 30.54 8.04 -42.55
N PRO A 17 29.38 7.60 -43.10
CA PRO A 17 28.06 7.93 -42.58
C PRO A 17 27.62 6.91 -41.52
N ALA A 18 26.99 7.37 -40.45
CA ALA A 18 26.27 6.49 -39.53
C ALA A 18 24.83 6.97 -39.38
N VAL A 19 23.96 6.20 -40.01
CA VAL A 19 22.52 6.12 -39.76
C VAL A 19 22.25 6.01 -38.25
N GLY A 20 21.24 6.73 -37.79
CA GLY A 20 20.62 6.48 -36.49
C GLY A 20 20.10 7.76 -35.85
N GLY A 21 18.82 8.06 -36.07
CA GLY A 21 18.13 9.04 -35.23
C GLY A 21 18.26 8.61 -33.77
N ARG A 22 18.86 9.48 -32.94
CA ARG A 22 18.82 9.30 -31.48
C ARG A 22 17.36 9.39 -31.07
N ALA A 23 16.80 8.28 -30.59
CA ALA A 23 15.60 8.32 -29.78
C ALA A 23 15.87 9.30 -28.64
N ALA A 24 15.00 10.30 -28.49
CA ALA A 24 15.05 11.22 -27.38
C ALA A 24 15.12 10.42 -26.08
N ASP A 25 16.07 10.75 -25.21
CA ASP A 25 16.14 10.22 -23.86
C ASP A 25 14.81 10.54 -23.17
N VAL A 26 13.94 9.54 -23.03
CA VAL A 26 12.68 9.67 -22.29
C VAL A 26 13.06 9.67 -20.81
N GLU A 27 13.16 10.85 -20.22
CA GLU A 27 13.36 11.01 -18.79
C GLU A 27 12.08 10.54 -18.07
N VAL A 28 12.11 9.32 -17.55
CA VAL A 28 11.04 8.77 -16.73
C VAL A 28 11.18 9.33 -15.32
N SER A 29 10.37 10.33 -14.98
CA SER A 29 10.29 10.82 -13.60
C SER A 29 9.51 9.80 -12.75
N ILE A 30 10.21 9.01 -11.93
CA ILE A 30 9.56 8.18 -10.92
C ILE A 30 9.19 9.08 -9.74
N SER A 31 7.90 9.43 -9.63
CA SER A 31 7.40 10.17 -8.47
C SER A 31 7.41 9.26 -7.24
N ARG A 32 7.81 9.81 -6.09
CA ARG A 32 7.75 9.09 -4.82
C ARG A 32 6.28 8.86 -4.47
N PRO A 33 5.88 7.65 -4.05
CA PRO A 33 4.49 7.40 -3.67
C PRO A 33 4.09 8.33 -2.53
N GLU A 34 2.90 8.92 -2.65
CA GLU A 34 2.31 9.77 -1.63
C GLU A 34 2.19 9.01 -0.31
N LYS A 35 2.70 9.61 0.78
CA LYS A 35 2.62 9.01 2.11
C LYS A 35 1.22 9.23 2.66
N ARG A 36 0.48 8.13 2.89
CA ARG A 36 -0.83 8.17 3.55
C ARG A 36 -0.68 7.86 5.04
N VAL A 37 -1.38 8.61 5.89
CA VAL A 37 -1.47 8.33 7.33
C VAL A 37 -2.42 7.15 7.55
N LEU A 38 -1.96 6.13 8.26
CA LEU A 38 -2.79 5.00 8.67
C LEU A 38 -3.61 5.37 9.90
N LYS A 39 -4.93 5.19 9.82
CA LYS A 39 -5.84 5.30 10.96
C LYS A 39 -6.20 3.88 11.40
N GLY A 40 -5.39 3.32 12.30
CA GLY A 40 -5.51 1.93 12.71
C GLY A 40 -6.40 1.74 13.94
N ILE A 41 -7.21 0.68 13.94
CA ILE A 41 -7.89 0.17 15.14
C ILE A 41 -7.31 -1.21 15.46
N ALA A 42 -6.86 -1.42 16.69
CA ALA A 42 -6.53 -2.75 17.19
C ALA A 42 -7.84 -3.47 17.55
N TYR A 43 -8.03 -4.68 17.03
CA TYR A 43 -9.30 -5.39 17.16
C TYR A 43 -9.13 -6.68 17.94
N THR A 44 -9.83 -6.73 19.07
CA THR A 44 -10.22 -7.92 19.80
C THR A 44 -11.64 -7.64 20.29
N PRO A 45 -12.59 -8.60 20.23
CA PRO A 45 -13.99 -8.35 20.57
C PRO A 45 -14.24 -8.35 22.08
N MET A 46 -13.47 -7.57 22.81
CA MET A 46 -13.62 -7.33 24.25
C MET A 46 -14.61 -6.17 24.50
N PRO A 47 -15.24 -6.10 25.70
CA PRO A 47 -15.11 -7.02 26.83
C PRO A 47 -15.98 -8.27 26.69
N LEU A 48 -15.49 -9.39 27.25
CA LEU A 48 -16.35 -10.52 27.58
C LEU A 48 -17.23 -10.14 28.77
N GLN A 49 -18.50 -10.55 28.73
CA GLN A 49 -19.43 -10.30 29.84
C GLN A 49 -19.02 -11.06 31.12
N GLU A 50 -18.31 -12.18 30.97
CA GLU A 50 -17.74 -12.95 32.08
C GLU A 50 -16.26 -13.25 31.83
N VAL A 51 -15.42 -13.09 32.86
CA VAL A 51 -13.96 -13.28 32.81
C VAL A 51 -13.56 -14.78 32.86
N THR A 52 -14.53 -15.68 32.95
CA THR A 52 -14.34 -17.12 33.17
C THR A 52 -14.16 -17.93 31.89
N SER A 53 -14.47 -17.35 30.72
CA SER A 53 -14.30 -18.03 29.44
C SER A 53 -12.87 -17.88 28.95
N HIS A 54 -12.07 -18.93 29.15
CA HIS A 54 -10.91 -19.17 28.31
C HIS A 54 -11.40 -19.11 26.86
N LEU A 55 -11.07 -18.03 26.14
CA LEU A 55 -11.31 -17.97 24.71
C LEU A 55 -10.40 -19.01 24.07
N PRO A 56 -10.96 -20.07 23.47
CA PRO A 56 -10.14 -21.16 22.91
C PRO A 56 -9.37 -20.71 21.66
N LEU A 57 -9.71 -19.55 21.11
CA LEU A 57 -9.19 -19.02 19.85
C LEU A 57 -9.07 -17.49 19.95
N ASP A 58 -7.92 -16.96 19.53
CA ASP A 58 -7.63 -15.51 19.42
C ASP A 58 -7.72 -15.00 17.96
N ASP A 59 -8.20 -15.86 17.05
CA ASP A 59 -8.48 -15.51 15.66
C ASP A 59 -9.94 -15.08 15.48
N PHE A 60 -10.12 -13.77 15.39
CA PHE A 60 -11.41 -13.14 15.21
C PHE A 60 -11.72 -12.74 13.77
N ALA A 61 -10.85 -13.10 12.81
CA ALA A 61 -11.07 -12.86 11.39
C ALA A 61 -11.64 -14.08 10.66
N THR A 62 -12.17 -15.05 11.40
CA THR A 62 -12.77 -16.29 10.87
C THR A 62 -14.28 -16.16 10.76
N GLU A 63 -14.92 -17.05 9.99
CA GLU A 63 -16.38 -17.10 9.89
C GLU A 63 -17.06 -17.43 11.24
N ARG A 64 -16.37 -18.16 12.14
CA ARG A 64 -16.89 -18.52 13.47
C ARG A 64 -17.21 -17.29 14.33
N THR A 65 -16.54 -16.17 14.05
CA THR A 65 -16.68 -14.90 14.76
C THR A 65 -17.43 -13.85 13.94
N ALA A 66 -18.02 -14.23 12.78
CA ALA A 66 -18.75 -13.34 11.88
C ALA A 66 -19.96 -12.64 12.51
N ALA A 67 -20.52 -13.20 13.58
CA ALA A 67 -21.56 -12.55 14.36
C ALA A 67 -21.09 -11.24 15.03
N LEU A 68 -19.77 -11.00 15.12
CA LEU A 68 -19.19 -9.79 15.69
C LEU A 68 -18.93 -8.75 14.59
N TRP A 69 -18.20 -9.14 13.55
CA TRP A 69 -17.73 -8.20 12.54
C TRP A 69 -18.64 -8.05 11.32
N GLY A 70 -19.43 -9.08 11.00
CA GLY A 70 -20.19 -9.17 9.76
C GLY A 70 -21.52 -8.40 9.78
N PRO A 71 -22.15 -8.20 8.60
CA PRO A 71 -23.31 -7.33 8.41
C PRO A 71 -24.60 -7.90 9.02
N LYS A 72 -24.65 -9.20 9.27
CA LYS A 72 -25.77 -9.86 9.98
C LYS A 72 -25.58 -9.89 11.50
N GLY A 73 -24.42 -9.46 11.98
CA GLY A 73 -24.02 -9.50 13.37
C GLY A 73 -24.01 -8.12 14.02
N ARG A 74 -23.06 -7.90 14.94
CA ARG A 74 -22.84 -6.61 15.61
C ARG A 74 -22.32 -5.53 14.66
N GLY A 75 -21.70 -5.90 13.53
CA GLY A 75 -21.27 -4.97 12.50
C GLY A 75 -20.02 -4.17 12.87
N ASP A 76 -19.05 -4.80 13.53
CA ASP A 76 -17.85 -4.11 14.01
C ASP A 76 -17.07 -3.44 12.88
N LEU A 77 -16.94 -4.09 11.71
CA LEU A 77 -16.18 -3.52 10.59
C LEU A 77 -16.86 -2.27 10.01
N ALA A 78 -18.19 -2.29 9.90
CA ALA A 78 -18.97 -1.11 9.52
C ALA A 78 -18.80 0.03 10.55
N THR A 79 -18.74 -0.31 11.83
CA THR A 79 -18.50 0.66 12.91
C THR A 79 -17.08 1.24 12.87
N MET A 80 -16.05 0.42 12.66
CA MET A 80 -14.67 0.90 12.50
C MET A 80 -14.54 1.82 11.27
N ARG A 81 -15.22 1.48 10.18
CA ARG A 81 -15.26 2.32 8.97
C ARG A 81 -15.92 3.67 9.24
N SER A 82 -17.03 3.71 9.98
CA SER A 82 -17.73 4.96 10.32
C SER A 82 -16.89 5.87 11.24
N LEU A 83 -16.01 5.29 12.06
CA LEU A 83 -15.00 6.01 12.85
C LEU A 83 -13.81 6.51 12.00
N GLY A 84 -13.75 6.15 10.72
CA GLY A 84 -12.70 6.57 9.79
C GLY A 84 -11.43 5.73 9.86
N ALA A 85 -11.50 4.50 10.37
CA ALA A 85 -10.39 3.57 10.31
C ALA A 85 -10.06 3.18 8.87
N THR A 86 -8.77 3.03 8.58
CA THR A 86 -8.25 2.57 7.29
C THR A 86 -7.51 1.24 7.38
N VAL A 87 -7.23 0.78 8.61
CA VAL A 87 -6.51 -0.46 8.91
C VAL A 87 -7.08 -1.06 10.18
N VAL A 88 -7.18 -2.39 10.20
CA VAL A 88 -7.46 -3.17 11.42
C VAL A 88 -6.24 -4.01 11.75
N ARG A 89 -5.79 -3.99 13.01
CA ARG A 89 -4.72 -4.86 13.52
C ARG A 89 -5.36 -6.05 14.25
N LEU A 90 -5.01 -7.25 13.81
CA LEU A 90 -5.43 -8.53 14.38
C LEU A 90 -4.30 -9.16 15.19
N TYR A 91 -4.65 -10.12 16.04
CA TYR A 91 -3.72 -10.83 16.93
C TYR A 91 -3.65 -12.33 16.63
N GLY A 92 -4.75 -12.98 16.23
CA GLY A 92 -4.77 -14.32 15.64
C GLY A 92 -4.78 -14.31 14.11
N ASN A 93 -4.24 -15.39 13.51
CA ASN A 93 -4.22 -15.67 12.07
C ASN A 93 -3.92 -17.17 11.87
N ASP A 94 -4.87 -18.03 12.27
CA ASP A 94 -4.79 -19.49 12.13
C ASP A 94 -4.82 -19.86 10.64
N ILE A 95 -3.75 -20.48 10.13
CA ILE A 95 -3.61 -20.78 8.70
C ILE A 95 -4.61 -21.80 8.17
N ASP A 96 -5.26 -22.55 9.06
CA ASP A 96 -6.24 -23.57 8.70
C ASP A 96 -7.66 -22.99 8.53
N ASP A 97 -7.88 -21.74 8.91
CA ASP A 97 -9.16 -21.05 8.79
C ASP A 97 -9.28 -20.16 7.53
N ASP A 98 -10.51 -20.01 7.03
CA ASP A 98 -10.82 -19.09 5.93
C ASP A 98 -11.10 -17.67 6.45
N HIS A 99 -10.20 -16.73 6.14
CA HIS A 99 -10.36 -15.31 6.44
C HIS A 99 -10.92 -14.47 5.28
N LYS A 100 -11.17 -15.08 4.11
CA LYS A 100 -11.68 -14.35 2.94
C LYS A 100 -12.97 -13.58 3.27
N PRO A 101 -13.97 -14.14 3.98
CA PRO A 101 -15.19 -13.40 4.30
C PRO A 101 -14.94 -12.15 5.14
N PHE A 102 -14.02 -12.22 6.10
CA PHE A 102 -13.62 -11.05 6.90
C PHE A 102 -12.93 -9.99 6.04
N LEU A 103 -12.01 -10.41 5.17
CA LEU A 103 -11.30 -9.51 4.27
C LEU A 103 -12.23 -8.84 3.26
N ASP A 104 -13.24 -9.55 2.74
CA ASP A 104 -14.24 -8.99 1.83
C ASP A 104 -15.09 -7.91 2.52
N GLU A 105 -15.54 -8.14 3.76
CA GLU A 105 -16.31 -7.14 4.54
C GLU A 105 -15.46 -5.91 4.91
N ALA A 106 -14.13 -6.09 5.05
CA ALA A 106 -13.21 -5.02 5.42
C ALA A 106 -12.88 -4.04 4.27
N GLN A 107 -13.26 -4.32 3.02
CA GLN A 107 -13.00 -3.47 1.84
C GLN A 107 -13.96 -2.28 1.74
#